data_AF-A0A950C140-F1
#
_entry.id   AF-A0A950C140-F1
#
_cell.length_a   1.000
_cell.length_b   1.000
_cell.length_c   1.000
_cell.angle_alpha   90.00
_cell.angle_beta   90.00
_cell.angle_gamma   90.00
#
_symmetry.space_group_name_H-M   'P 1'
#
loop_
_entity.id
_entity.type
_entity.pdbx_description
1 polymer ?
#
loop_
_entity_poly.entity_id
_entity_poly.type
_entity_poly.pdbx_seq_one_letter_code
_entity_poly.pdbx_strand_id
1 'polypeptide(L)'
;MASAAQIEANRRNAQKSSGPKTEKGKARVRCNALKHGMTAVTTMPGLTHEDPDQLREKTLRLINDLQPSNEAELDQVCQAARLTLAIERADRFEMAHMNQRIRAAARERV
;
A
#
# COMPACT_ATOMS: atom_id res chain seq x y z
N MET A 1 -13.84 -20.98 -16.27
CA MET A 1 -12.70 -21.94 -16.22
C MET A 1 -11.63 -21.48 -17.20
N ALA A 2 -10.35 -21.62 -16.87
CA ALA A 2 -9.27 -21.27 -17.79
C ALA A 2 -9.17 -22.29 -18.93
N SER A 3 -8.93 -21.83 -20.16
CA SER A 3 -8.76 -22.72 -21.31
C SER A 3 -7.43 -23.49 -21.25
N ALA A 4 -7.31 -24.60 -21.98
CA ALA A 4 -6.05 -25.36 -22.07
C ALA A 4 -4.87 -24.47 -22.51
N ALA A 5 -5.11 -23.54 -23.44
CA ALA A 5 -4.11 -22.56 -23.89
C ALA A 5 -3.69 -21.59 -22.77
N GLN A 6 -4.63 -21.15 -21.92
CA GLN A 6 -4.31 -20.32 -20.75
C GLN A 6 -3.51 -21.09 -19.69
N ILE A 7 -3.81 -22.37 -19.47
CA ILE A 7 -3.08 -23.22 -18.51
C ILE A 7 -1.62 -23.43 -18.98
N GLU A 8 -1.43 -23.73 -20.26
CA GLU A 8 -0.10 -23.90 -20.88
C GLU A 8 0.73 -22.60 -20.78
N ALA A 9 0.10 -21.46 -21.07
CA ALA A 9 0.72 -20.14 -20.94
C ALA A 9 1.09 -19.82 -19.49
N ASN A 10 0.19 -20.08 -18.53
CA ASN A 10 0.45 -19.89 -17.11
C ASN A 10 1.61 -20.75 -16.60
N ARG A 11 1.71 -22.01 -17.06
CA ARG A 11 2.83 -22.90 -16.71
C ARG A 11 4.16 -22.36 -17.23
N ARG A 12 4.21 -21.91 -18.49
CA ARG A 12 5.41 -21.27 -19.08
C ARG A 12 5.78 -19.96 -18.39
N ASN A 13 4.80 -19.14 -18.03
CA ASN A 13 5.03 -17.87 -17.33
C ASN A 13 5.50 -18.10 -15.89
N ALA A 14 4.97 -19.10 -15.19
CA ALA A 14 5.39 -19.47 -13.84
C ALA A 14 6.86 -19.92 -13.78
N GLN A 15 7.35 -20.63 -14.80
CA GLN A 15 8.77 -21.01 -14.89
C GLN A 15 9.69 -19.78 -15.03
N LYS A 16 9.21 -18.71 -15.68
CA LYS A 16 9.94 -17.44 -15.84
C LYS A 16 9.78 -16.48 -14.66
N SER A 17 8.64 -16.55 -13.95
CA SER A 17 8.25 -15.66 -12.85
C SER A 17 8.28 -16.39 -11.51
N SER A 18 9.44 -16.91 -11.12
CA SER A 18 9.60 -17.64 -9.86
C SER A 18 9.92 -16.76 -8.64
N GLY A 19 9.70 -15.45 -8.76
CA GLY A 19 10.02 -14.46 -7.73
C GLY A 19 11.51 -14.39 -7.39
N PRO A 20 11.92 -13.46 -6.52
CA PRO A 20 13.29 -13.42 -6.03
C PRO A 20 13.60 -14.59 -5.09
N LYS A 21 14.49 -15.50 -5.49
CA LYS A 21 14.92 -16.64 -4.66
C LYS A 21 16.13 -16.35 -3.76
N THR A 22 16.86 -15.27 -4.06
CA THR A 22 18.06 -14.87 -3.32
C THR A 22 17.72 -13.81 -2.29
N GLU A 23 18.47 -13.75 -1.18
CA GLU A 23 18.30 -12.71 -0.15
C GLU A 23 18.48 -11.30 -0.73
N LYS A 24 19.45 -11.10 -1.64
CA LYS A 24 19.62 -9.83 -2.38
C LYS A 24 18.39 -9.49 -3.24
N GLY A 25 17.80 -10.48 -3.90
CA GLY A 25 16.58 -10.30 -4.69
C GLY A 25 15.36 -9.95 -3.82
N LYS A 26 15.20 -10.65 -2.69
CA LYS A 26 14.13 -10.39 -1.73
C LYS A 26 14.29 -9.00 -1.12
N ALA A 27 15.50 -8.62 -0.74
CA ALA A 27 15.81 -7.28 -0.23
C ALA A 27 15.49 -6.17 -1.23
N ARG A 28 15.66 -6.42 -2.54
CA ARG A 28 15.30 -5.46 -3.59
C ARG A 28 13.78 -5.37 -3.80
N VAL A 29 13.08 -6.50 -3.76
CA VAL A 29 11.62 -6.57 -3.95
C VAL A 29 10.85 -6.08 -2.72
N ARG A 30 11.42 -6.16 -1.50
CA ARG A 30 10.80 -5.60 -0.28
C ARG A 30 10.51 -4.10 -0.42
N CYS A 31 11.31 -3.38 -1.21
CA CYS A 31 11.12 -1.95 -1.45
C CYS A 31 9.98 -1.66 -2.44
N ASN A 32 9.42 -2.66 -3.13
CA ASN A 32 8.26 -2.45 -3.99
C ASN A 32 7.03 -2.03 -3.18
N ALA A 33 6.84 -2.59 -1.99
CA ALA A 33 5.81 -2.16 -1.04
C ALA A 33 6.00 -0.69 -0.60
N LEU A 34 7.25 -0.24 -0.56
CA LEU A 34 7.64 1.13 -0.20
C LEU A 34 7.49 2.12 -1.36
N LYS A 35 7.50 1.65 -2.62
CA LYS A 35 7.39 2.51 -3.81
C LYS A 35 6.08 3.29 -3.86
N HIS A 36 5.00 2.68 -3.38
CA HIS A 36 3.68 3.29 -3.31
C HIS A 36 3.14 3.40 -1.88
N GLY A 37 3.78 2.78 -0.88
CA GLY A 37 3.37 2.82 0.53
C GLY A 37 2.10 2.02 0.87
N MET A 38 1.24 1.72 -0.10
CA MET A 38 -0.03 1.00 0.09
C MET A 38 0.06 -0.34 0.82
N THR A 39 1.18 -1.07 0.74
CA THR A 39 1.39 -2.36 1.43
C THR A 39 2.54 -2.30 2.44
N ALA A 40 3.04 -1.11 2.76
CA ALA A 40 4.10 -0.94 3.74
C ALA A 40 3.54 -1.22 5.14
N VAL A 41 4.00 -2.33 5.75
CA VAL A 41 3.70 -2.68 7.16
C VAL A 41 4.50 -1.79 8.12
N THR A 42 5.67 -1.31 7.67
CA THR A 42 6.50 -0.38 8.42
C THR A 42 6.51 0.97 7.70
N THR A 43 6.01 2.00 8.37
CA THR A 43 6.26 3.40 8.05
C THR A 43 7.75 3.66 8.28
N MET A 44 8.58 3.44 7.25
CA MET A 44 10.01 3.75 7.34
C MET A 44 10.26 5.24 7.02
N PRO A 45 11.33 5.86 7.58
CA PRO A 45 11.63 7.31 7.54
C PRO A 45 12.01 7.87 6.15
N GLY A 46 11.60 7.20 5.07
CA GLY A 46 11.85 7.57 3.67
C GLY A 46 10.59 7.98 2.90
N LEU A 47 9.38 7.69 3.40
CA LEU A 47 8.23 8.55 3.11
C LEU A 47 8.43 9.77 4.01
N THR A 48 9.04 10.83 3.47
CA THR A 48 9.51 12.02 4.22
C THR A 48 8.43 12.74 5.05
N HIS A 49 7.18 12.30 5.04
CA HIS A 49 6.03 12.97 5.66
C HIS A 49 5.06 12.03 6.40
N GLU A 50 5.37 10.74 6.58
CA GLU A 50 4.51 9.87 7.39
C GLU A 50 5.10 9.63 8.77
N ASP A 51 4.37 10.13 9.77
CA ASP A 51 4.68 9.90 11.17
C ASP A 51 4.23 8.46 11.56
N PRO A 52 5.15 7.61 12.07
CA PRO A 52 4.85 6.25 12.47
C PRO A 52 3.76 6.15 13.54
N ASP A 53 3.53 7.22 14.31
CA ASP A 53 2.54 7.25 15.38
C ASP A 53 1.12 7.65 14.92
N GLN A 54 0.94 8.08 13.66
CA GLN A 54 -0.37 8.49 13.13
C GLN A 54 -1.44 7.42 13.25
N LEU A 55 -1.10 6.15 12.96
CA LEU A 55 -2.06 5.06 13.10
C LEU A 55 -2.46 4.87 14.57
N ARG A 56 -1.49 4.95 15.48
CA ARG A 56 -1.71 4.79 16.92
C ARG A 56 -2.59 5.91 17.45
N GLU A 57 -2.28 7.16 17.14
CA GLU A 57 -3.07 8.32 17.56
C GLU A 57 -4.49 8.29 16.99
N LYS A 58 -4.65 7.94 15.71
CA LYS A 58 -5.97 7.81 15.08
C LYS A 58 -6.77 6.68 15.71
N THR A 59 -6.14 5.55 16.01
CA THR A 59 -6.79 4.42 16.69
C THR A 59 -7.24 4.83 18.09
N LEU A 60 -6.38 5.48 18.88
CA LEU A 60 -6.73 5.96 20.23
C LEU A 60 -7.88 6.97 20.20
N ARG A 61 -7.88 7.91 19.25
CA ARG A 61 -9.00 8.83 19.05
C ARG A 61 -10.31 8.11 18.76
N LEU A 62 -10.29 7.17 17.80
CA LEU A 62 -11.50 6.41 17.46
C LEU A 62 -11.99 5.53 18.61
N ILE A 63 -11.09 4.93 19.40
CA ILE A 63 -11.47 4.20 20.62
C ILE A 63 -12.14 5.14 21.63
N ASN A 64 -11.57 6.34 21.83
CA ASN A 64 -12.13 7.34 22.73
C ASN A 64 -13.50 7.84 22.27
N ASP A 65 -13.70 8.03 20.96
CA ASP A 65 -14.93 8.59 20.41
C ASP A 65 -16.05 7.54 20.33
N LEU A 66 -15.70 6.30 19.99
CA LEU A 66 -16.67 5.23 19.73
C LEU A 66 -16.93 4.33 20.94
N GLN A 67 -16.07 4.36 21.96
CA GLN A 67 -16.23 3.61 23.22
C GLN A 67 -16.64 2.14 23.01
N PRO A 68 -15.82 1.32 22.33
CA PRO A 68 -16.15 -0.07 22.07
C PRO A 68 -16.36 -0.84 23.37
N SER A 69 -17.46 -1.58 23.46
CA SER A 69 -17.90 -2.28 24.67
C SER A 69 -17.49 -3.75 24.71
N ASN A 70 -17.02 -4.29 23.57
CA ASN A 70 -16.54 -5.67 23.45
C ASN A 70 -15.35 -5.77 22.47
N GLU A 71 -14.73 -6.96 22.43
CA GLU A 71 -13.55 -7.22 21.61
C GLU A 71 -13.84 -7.10 20.11
N ALA A 72 -15.02 -7.53 19.65
CA ALA A 72 -15.39 -7.44 18.24
C ALA A 72 -15.51 -5.97 17.77
N GLU A 73 -16.11 -5.11 18.60
CA GLU A 73 -16.18 -3.67 18.35
C GLU A 73 -14.80 -3.01 18.38
N LEU A 74 -13.94 -3.41 19.33
CA LEU A 74 -12.56 -2.92 19.37
C LEU A 74 -11.80 -3.28 18.10
N ASP A 75 -11.96 -4.50 17.60
CA ASP A 75 -11.36 -4.96 16.35
C ASP A 75 -11.86 -4.17 15.14
N GLN A 76 -13.16 -3.88 15.09
CA GLN A 76 -13.76 -3.03 14.06
C GLN A 76 -13.20 -1.61 14.10
N VAL A 77 -13.03 -1.02 15.29
CA VAL A 77 -12.41 0.31 15.44
C VAL A 77 -10.96 0.30 14.95
N CYS A 78 -10.18 -0.72 15.31
CA CYS A 78 -8.81 -0.88 14.84
C CYS A 78 -8.74 -1.09 13.33
N GLN A 79 -9.69 -1.81 12.75
CA GLN A 79 -9.80 -1.98 11.30
C GLN A 79 -10.16 -0.67 10.60
N ALA A 80 -11.12 0.07 11.12
CA ALA A 80 -11.51 1.38 10.59
C ALA A 80 -10.31 2.33 10.56
N ALA A 81 -9.55 2.43 11.65
CA ALA A 81 -8.35 3.27 11.72
C ALA A 81 -7.32 2.95 10.61
N ARG A 82 -7.07 1.65 10.37
CA ARG A 82 -6.16 1.16 9.33
C ARG A 82 -6.67 1.49 7.93
N LEU A 83 -7.96 1.28 7.68
CA LEU A 83 -8.58 1.55 6.37
C LEU A 83 -8.62 3.05 6.07
N THR A 84 -8.93 3.89 7.05
CA THR A 84 -8.89 5.35 6.89
C THR A 84 -7.49 5.82 6.49
N LEU A 85 -6.44 5.33 7.16
CA LEU A 85 -5.07 5.69 6.80
C LEU A 85 -4.70 5.19 5.39
N ALA A 86 -5.19 4.01 5.00
CA ALA A 86 -4.96 3.47 3.65
C ALA A 86 -5.65 4.33 2.56
N ILE A 87 -6.85 4.83 2.82
CA ILE A 87 -7.56 5.75 1.91
C ILE A 87 -6.80 7.08 1.80
N GLU A 88 -6.41 7.68 2.92
CA GLU A 88 -5.65 8.94 2.92
C GLU A 88 -4.31 8.80 2.15
N ARG A 89 -3.67 7.63 2.23
CA ARG A 89 -2.48 7.29 1.45
C ARG A 89 -2.77 7.22 -0.04
N ALA A 90 -3.87 6.58 -0.43
CA ALA A 90 -4.29 6.46 -1.82
C ALA A 90 -4.56 7.85 -2.42
N ASP A 91 -5.32 8.70 -1.71
CA ASP A 91 -5.63 10.07 -2.16
C ASP A 91 -4.36 10.89 -2.38
N ARG A 92 -3.42 10.86 -1.43
CA ARG A 92 -2.12 11.56 -1.55
C ARG A 92 -1.35 11.07 -2.79
N PHE A 93 -1.36 9.77 -3.04
CA PHE A 93 -0.67 9.20 -4.19
C PHE A 93 -1.34 9.59 -5.51
N GLU A 94 -2.67 9.53 -5.60
CA GLU A 94 -3.42 9.95 -6.77
C GLU A 94 -3.16 11.42 -7.12
N MET A 95 -3.17 12.29 -6.11
CA MET A 95 -2.85 13.71 -6.30
C MET A 95 -1.40 13.92 -6.77
N ALA A 96 -0.44 13.23 -6.17
CA ALA A 96 0.97 13.31 -6.59
C ALA A 96 1.15 12.84 -8.03
N HIS A 97 0.48 11.75 -8.41
CA HIS A 97 0.52 11.21 -9.76
C HIS A 97 -0.13 12.16 -10.78
N MET A 98 -1.30 12.73 -10.46
CA MET A 98 -1.97 13.72 -11.29
C MET A 98 -1.09 14.96 -11.51
N ASN A 99 -0.49 15.49 -10.44
CA ASN A 99 0.42 16.64 -10.52
C ASN A 99 1.65 16.35 -11.40
N GLN A 100 2.20 15.14 -11.33
CA GLN A 100 3.32 14.73 -12.19
C GLN A 100 2.90 14.72 -13.67
N ARG A 101 1.70 14.20 -13.98
CA ARG A 101 1.15 14.18 -15.34
C ARG A 101 0.91 15.59 -15.89
N ILE A 102 0.34 16.49 -15.09
CA ILE A 102 0.13 17.89 -15.48
C ILE A 102 1.46 18.56 -15.82
N ARG A 103 2.48 18.38 -14.96
CA ARG A 103 3.84 18.94 -15.19
C ARG A 103 4.51 18.37 -16.44
N ALA A 104 4.33 17.08 -16.72
CA ALA A 104 4.85 16.46 -17.94
C ALA A 104 4.18 17.04 -19.20
N ALA A 105 2.85 17.13 -19.21
CA ALA A 105 2.08 17.69 -20.32
C ALA A 105 2.40 19.18 -20.58
N ALA A 106 2.69 19.96 -19.54
CA ALA A 106 3.12 21.34 -19.68
C ALA A 106 4.51 21.47 -20.33
N ARG A 107 5.40 20.48 -20.15
CA ARG A 107 6.74 20.46 -20.75
C ARG A 107 6.74 20.03 -22.22
N GLU A 108 5.79 19.20 -22.64
CA GLU A 108 5.65 18.74 -24.04
C GLU A 108 5.01 19.80 -24.97
N ARG A 109 4.46 20.87 -24.41
CA ARG A 109 3.83 21.99 -25.16
C ARG A 109 4.78 23.16 -25.44
N VAL A 110 6.03 23.09 -24.99
CA VAL A 110 7.10 24.06 -25.26
C VAL A 110 8.06 23.46 -26.26
#